data_AF-N0CG98-F1
#
_entry.id   AF-N0CG98-F1
#
_cell.length_a   1.000
_cell.length_b   1.000
_cell.length_c   1.000
_cell.angle_alpha   90.00
_cell.angle_beta   90.00
_cell.angle_gamma   90.00
#
_symmetry.space_group_name_H-M   'P 1'
#
loop_
_entity.id
_entity.type
_entity.pdbx_description
1 polymer ?
#
loop_
_entity_poly.entity_id
_entity_poly.type
_entity_poly.pdbx_seq_one_letter_code
_entity_poly.pdbx_strand_id
1 'polypeptide(L)'
;MRSLLLREAVALSVSPLAACSDGSPASGPDSSASAPLVASTPPSVNAPTLSADDQVKLVAWFEQSRHKQGMGVFDRDLGRFKQSVAIDPGTPADFRNVHSACRDLDHDLNIIKAFEPIPDTPAQVLWSSALMKLRQGAAECLTGSTANDAAQVAKAKTALIEGDTDYSAVVARLGGALGVAPTPASS
;
A
#
# COMPACT_ATOMS: atom_id res chain seq x y z
N MET A 1 41.61 -20.12 -2.12
CA MET A 1 42.73 -19.26 -2.55
C MET A 1 42.34 -18.56 -3.86
N ARG A 2 42.37 -17.21 -3.83
CA ARG A 2 42.43 -16.20 -4.92
C ARG A 2 41.91 -16.52 -6.34
N SER A 3 40.97 -15.68 -6.81
CA SER A 3 41.13 -14.68 -7.90
C SER A 3 39.85 -13.83 -7.99
N LEU A 4 39.81 -12.57 -7.53
CA LEU A 4 40.17 -11.30 -8.22
C LEU A 4 39.34 -11.06 -9.49
N LEU A 5 38.30 -10.21 -9.37
CA LEU A 5 38.21 -8.82 -9.88
C LEU A 5 37.85 -8.72 -11.36
N LEU A 6 36.68 -8.13 -11.66
CA LEU A 6 36.59 -7.05 -12.64
C LEU A 6 35.37 -6.16 -12.36
N ARG A 7 35.66 -4.86 -12.23
CA ARG A 7 34.70 -3.75 -12.18
C ARG A 7 34.33 -3.37 -13.61
N GLU A 8 33.07 -3.05 -13.87
CA GLU A 8 32.72 -2.12 -14.94
C GLU A 8 31.75 -1.06 -14.41
N ALA A 9 32.10 0.19 -14.70
CA ALA A 9 31.34 1.39 -14.46
C ALA A 9 30.98 1.98 -15.82
N VAL A 10 29.71 2.34 -16.03
CA VAL A 10 29.24 3.05 -17.23
C VAL A 10 28.15 4.02 -16.75
N ALA A 11 28.52 5.28 -16.50
CA ALA A 11 28.41 6.45 -17.39
C ALA A 11 27.04 7.16 -17.33
N LEU A 12 27.03 8.27 -16.56
CA LEU A 12 25.96 9.26 -16.52
C LEU A 12 25.91 10.03 -17.85
N SER A 13 24.74 10.09 -18.47
CA SER A 13 24.49 10.97 -19.63
C SER A 13 23.64 12.15 -19.17
N VAL A 14 24.23 13.34 -19.19
CA VAL A 14 23.57 14.64 -18.97
C VAL A 14 23.36 15.27 -20.34
N SER A 15 22.12 15.63 -20.68
CA SER A 15 21.79 16.41 -21.87
C SER A 15 21.53 17.87 -21.50
N PRO A 16 22.14 18.86 -22.20
CA PRO A 16 21.90 20.27 -21.95
C PRO A 16 20.74 20.87 -22.76
N LEU A 17 20.30 22.03 -22.25
CA LEU A 17 19.23 22.93 -22.68
C LEU A 17 19.41 23.52 -24.09
N ALA A 18 18.29 23.84 -24.74
CA ALA A 18 18.20 24.81 -25.83
C ALA A 18 17.17 25.90 -25.47
N ALA A 19 17.57 27.16 -25.66
CA ALA A 19 16.83 28.39 -25.41
C ALA A 19 16.62 29.19 -26.72
N CYS A 20 15.90 30.32 -26.60
CA CYS A 20 15.63 31.44 -27.55
C CYS A 20 14.29 31.36 -28.31
N SER A 21 13.45 32.40 -28.44
CA SER A 21 13.49 33.80 -27.97
C SER A 21 12.11 34.48 -28.11
N ASP A 22 11.91 35.46 -27.23
CA ASP A 22 11.18 36.75 -27.27
C ASP A 22 9.96 37.03 -28.18
N GLY A 23 8.95 37.61 -27.52
CA GLY A 23 7.91 38.46 -28.11
C GLY A 23 7.04 39.14 -27.04
N SER A 24 7.48 40.30 -26.53
CA SER A 24 6.64 41.32 -25.85
C SER A 24 6.39 42.48 -26.84
N PRO A 25 5.50 43.48 -26.61
CA PRO A 25 4.77 43.85 -25.37
C PRO A 25 3.28 44.23 -25.57
N ALA A 26 2.52 44.45 -24.48
CA ALA A 26 1.67 45.66 -24.28
C ALA A 26 0.89 45.61 -22.95
N SER A 27 0.78 46.80 -22.35
CA SER A 27 0.32 47.12 -21.00
C SER A 27 -1.19 46.97 -20.74
N GLY A 28 -1.53 46.71 -19.48
CA GLY A 28 -2.82 47.05 -18.87
C GLY A 28 -2.78 46.76 -17.37
N PRO A 29 -2.94 47.75 -16.48
CA PRO A 29 -3.19 47.51 -15.08
C PRO A 29 -4.69 47.48 -14.85
N ASP A 30 -5.23 46.41 -14.26
CA ASP A 30 -6.44 46.55 -13.47
C ASP A 30 -6.46 45.53 -12.33
N SER A 31 -6.51 46.12 -11.14
CA SER A 31 -6.71 45.48 -9.85
C SER A 31 -8.01 44.70 -9.83
N SER A 32 -7.94 43.44 -9.39
CA SER A 32 -9.08 42.77 -8.75
C SER A 32 -8.58 41.77 -7.72
N ALA A 33 -8.65 42.23 -6.48
CA ALA A 33 -8.85 41.49 -5.24
C ALA A 33 -8.41 40.02 -5.18
N SER A 34 -7.31 39.78 -4.46
CA SER A 34 -7.02 38.51 -3.81
C SER A 34 -8.17 38.14 -2.87
N ALA A 35 -9.01 37.20 -3.27
CA ALA A 35 -9.84 36.47 -2.32
C ALA A 35 -8.92 35.59 -1.46
N PRO A 36 -9.01 35.62 -0.12
CA PRO A 36 -8.25 34.71 0.71
C PRO A 36 -8.74 33.29 0.39
N LEU A 37 -7.82 32.43 -0.07
CA LEU A 37 -7.99 30.99 -0.04
C LEU A 37 -8.26 30.61 1.41
N VAL A 38 -9.54 30.41 1.71
CA VAL A 38 -10.00 29.82 2.96
C VAL A 38 -9.32 28.47 3.04
N ALA A 39 -8.33 28.36 3.92
CA ALA A 39 -7.71 27.09 4.25
C ALA A 39 -8.83 26.15 4.66
N SER A 40 -9.16 25.21 3.77
CA SER A 40 -10.04 24.11 4.10
C SER A 40 -9.28 23.25 5.10
N THR A 41 -9.48 23.57 6.37
CA THR A 41 -9.13 22.69 7.48
C THR A 41 -9.73 21.33 7.14
N PRO A 42 -8.94 20.26 6.97
CA PRO A 42 -9.52 18.93 6.79
C PRO A 42 -10.42 18.67 8.01
N PRO A 43 -11.62 18.11 7.83
CA PRO A 43 -12.45 17.75 8.97
C PRO A 43 -11.62 16.84 9.86
N SER A 44 -11.32 17.32 11.07
CA SER A 44 -10.79 16.50 12.14
C SER A 44 -11.88 15.50 12.47
N VAL A 45 -11.80 14.34 11.82
CA VAL A 45 -12.75 13.26 11.99
C VAL A 45 -12.61 12.83 13.45
N ASN A 46 -13.60 13.16 14.27
CA ASN A 46 -13.80 12.61 15.61
C ASN A 46 -14.08 11.11 15.44
N ALA A 47 -13.06 10.32 15.09
CA ALA A 47 -13.14 8.88 15.21
C ALA A 47 -13.40 8.58 16.69
N PRO A 48 -14.41 7.77 17.04
CA PRO A 48 -14.68 7.44 18.43
C PRO A 48 -13.42 6.84 19.06
N THR A 49 -12.89 7.53 20.06
CA THR A 49 -11.79 7.03 20.89
C THR A 49 -12.28 5.81 21.67
N LEU A 50 -11.48 4.73 21.68
CA LEU A 50 -11.77 3.54 22.48
C LEU A 50 -11.89 3.88 23.96
N SER A 51 -12.72 3.13 24.69
CA SER A 51 -12.71 3.18 26.15
C SER A 51 -11.37 2.65 26.68
N ALA A 52 -11.00 3.02 27.92
CA ALA A 52 -9.77 2.52 28.54
C ALA A 52 -9.77 0.98 28.65
N ASP A 53 -10.91 0.38 28.98
CA ASP A 53 -11.06 -1.08 29.06
C ASP A 53 -10.88 -1.75 27.70
N ASP A 54 -11.43 -1.16 26.63
CA ASP A 54 -11.27 -1.71 25.28
C ASP A 54 -9.85 -1.51 24.75
N GLN A 55 -9.18 -0.43 25.15
CA GLN A 55 -7.76 -0.21 24.85
C GLN A 55 -6.88 -1.29 25.50
N VAL A 56 -7.14 -1.67 26.77
CA VAL A 56 -6.44 -2.77 27.44
C VAL A 56 -6.67 -4.10 26.71
N LYS A 57 -7.91 -4.40 26.32
CA LYS A 57 -8.22 -5.61 25.54
C LYS A 57 -7.50 -5.62 24.19
N LEU A 58 -7.44 -4.47 23.53
CA LEU A 58 -6.77 -4.33 22.24
C LEU A 58 -5.26 -4.53 22.34
N VAL A 59 -4.62 -3.94 23.36
CA VAL A 59 -3.19 -4.15 23.64
C VAL A 59 -2.93 -5.63 23.92
N ALA A 60 -3.74 -6.27 24.78
CA ALA A 60 -3.61 -7.68 25.09
C ALA A 60 -3.82 -8.58 23.86
N TRP A 61 -4.76 -8.23 22.98
CA TRP A 61 -4.97 -8.90 21.70
C TRP A 61 -3.76 -8.74 20.77
N PHE A 62 -3.20 -7.53 20.66
CA PHE A 62 -2.09 -7.25 19.75
C PHE A 62 -0.76 -7.87 20.21
N GLU A 63 -0.47 -7.83 21.52
CA GLU A 63 0.76 -8.39 22.09
C GLU A 63 0.80 -9.92 22.12
N GLN A 64 -0.32 -10.59 21.84
CA GLN A 64 -0.27 -12.02 21.53
C GLN A 64 0.63 -12.24 20.31
N SER A 65 1.75 -12.94 20.52
CA SER A 65 2.84 -13.08 19.54
C SER A 65 2.38 -13.50 18.15
N ARG A 66 1.32 -14.31 18.04
CA ARG A 66 0.73 -14.74 16.77
C ARG A 66 0.17 -13.58 15.94
N HIS A 67 -0.51 -12.62 16.55
CA HIS A 67 -1.05 -11.45 15.85
C HIS A 67 0.08 -10.54 15.38
N LYS A 68 1.00 -10.20 16.28
CA LYS A 68 2.17 -9.37 15.97
C LYS A 68 3.05 -9.94 14.85
N GLN A 69 3.37 -11.24 14.93
CA GLN A 69 4.17 -11.91 13.91
C GLN A 69 3.41 -12.10 12.60
N GLY A 70 2.15 -12.53 12.67
CA GLY A 70 1.33 -12.76 11.49
C GLY A 70 1.06 -11.48 10.69
N MET A 71 0.78 -10.36 11.37
CA MET A 71 0.62 -9.06 10.72
C MET A 71 1.93 -8.59 10.06
N GLY A 72 3.08 -8.76 10.72
CA GLY A 72 4.38 -8.40 10.12
C GLY A 72 4.80 -9.29 8.93
N VAL A 73 4.39 -10.56 8.93
CA VAL A 73 4.55 -11.46 7.77
C VAL A 73 3.66 -10.99 6.62
N PHE A 74 2.38 -10.77 6.91
CA PHE A 74 1.40 -10.29 5.95
C PHE A 74 1.79 -8.93 5.33
N ASP A 75 2.27 -7.97 6.13
CA ASP A 75 2.77 -6.67 5.66
C ASP A 75 3.89 -6.82 4.63
N ARG A 76 4.84 -7.70 4.91
CA ARG A 76 5.97 -7.95 4.03
C ARG A 76 5.51 -8.53 2.69
N ASP A 77 4.62 -9.52 2.72
CA ASP A 77 4.19 -10.22 1.51
C ASP A 77 3.18 -9.39 0.70
N LEU A 78 2.35 -8.56 1.35
CA LEU A 78 1.58 -7.50 0.69
C LEU A 78 2.51 -6.47 0.01
N GLY A 79 3.59 -6.06 0.68
CA GLY A 79 4.61 -5.17 0.11
C GLY A 79 5.31 -5.76 -1.12
N ARG A 80 5.72 -7.03 -1.06
CA ARG A 80 6.30 -7.75 -2.20
C ARG A 80 5.32 -7.87 -3.36
N PHE A 81 4.05 -8.15 -3.07
CA PHE A 81 3.00 -8.16 -4.07
C PHE A 81 2.91 -6.79 -4.76
N LYS A 82 2.81 -5.69 -4.00
CA LYS A 82 2.75 -4.32 -4.54
C LYS A 82 3.92 -4.02 -5.48
N GLN A 83 5.13 -4.44 -5.11
CA GLN A 83 6.32 -4.31 -5.96
C GLN A 83 6.20 -5.14 -7.24
N SER A 84 5.72 -6.38 -7.14
CA SER A 84 5.59 -7.30 -8.29
C SER A 84 4.58 -6.82 -9.34
N VAL A 85 3.51 -6.14 -8.91
CA VAL A 85 2.45 -5.63 -9.82
C VAL A 85 2.58 -4.14 -10.14
N ALA A 86 3.64 -3.49 -9.67
CA ALA A 86 3.97 -2.12 -10.10
C ALA A 86 4.33 -2.08 -11.59
N ILE A 87 4.78 -3.22 -12.14
CA ILE A 87 5.07 -3.41 -13.56
C ILE A 87 3.94 -4.25 -14.14
N ASP A 88 3.27 -3.75 -15.18
CA ASP A 88 2.29 -4.55 -15.91
C ASP A 88 3.02 -5.71 -16.61
N PRO A 89 2.65 -6.98 -16.36
CA PRO A 89 3.40 -8.10 -16.89
C PRO A 89 3.25 -8.17 -18.41
N GLY A 90 4.37 -8.14 -19.13
CA GLY A 90 4.42 -8.22 -20.59
C GLY A 90 5.09 -9.50 -21.11
N THR A 91 5.80 -10.23 -20.23
CA THR A 91 6.55 -11.43 -20.59
C THR A 91 6.19 -12.61 -19.69
N PRO A 92 6.44 -13.86 -20.12
CA PRO A 92 6.27 -15.03 -19.25
C PRO A 92 7.10 -14.99 -17.96
N ALA A 93 8.23 -14.26 -17.95
CA ALA A 93 9.02 -14.07 -16.74
C ALA A 93 8.30 -13.16 -15.73
N ASP A 94 7.68 -12.08 -16.21
CA ASP A 94 6.90 -11.16 -15.36
C ASP A 94 5.71 -11.88 -14.73
N PHE A 95 4.98 -12.67 -15.53
CA PHE A 95 3.86 -13.48 -15.01
C PHE A 95 4.29 -14.47 -13.93
N ARG A 96 5.48 -15.09 -14.04
CA ARG A 96 6.00 -15.97 -12.98
C ARG A 96 6.31 -15.21 -11.69
N ASN A 97 6.85 -14.00 -11.79
CA ASN A 97 7.15 -13.16 -10.62
C ASN A 97 5.85 -12.76 -9.91
N VAL A 98 4.87 -12.27 -10.68
CA VAL A 98 3.52 -11.94 -10.17
C VAL A 98 2.85 -13.17 -9.55
N HIS A 99 2.94 -14.34 -10.19
CA HIS A 99 2.37 -15.59 -9.67
C HIS A 99 2.93 -15.94 -8.30
N SER A 100 4.26 -15.89 -8.13
CA SER A 100 4.89 -16.19 -6.84
C SER A 100 4.41 -15.25 -5.75
N ALA A 101 4.36 -13.95 -6.02
CA ALA A 101 3.90 -12.97 -5.05
C ALA A 101 2.42 -13.16 -4.67
N CYS A 102 1.56 -13.47 -5.65
CA CYS A 102 0.15 -13.73 -5.40
C CYS A 102 -0.10 -15.03 -4.61
N ARG A 103 0.72 -16.05 -4.83
CA ARG A 103 0.67 -17.30 -4.06
C ARG A 103 1.06 -17.07 -2.60
N ASP A 104 2.14 -16.33 -2.38
CA ASP A 104 2.63 -16.05 -1.03
C ASP A 104 1.61 -15.19 -0.25
N LEU A 105 1.01 -14.19 -0.91
CA LEU A 105 -0.08 -13.41 -0.31
C LEU A 105 -1.34 -14.24 -0.01
N ASP A 106 -1.79 -15.12 -0.92
CA ASP A 106 -2.94 -16.01 -0.67
C ASP A 106 -2.67 -16.97 0.51
N HIS A 107 -1.44 -17.48 0.62
CA HIS A 107 -1.03 -18.32 1.74
C HIS A 107 -1.20 -17.59 3.08
N ASP A 108 -0.68 -16.37 3.19
CA ASP A 108 -0.75 -15.58 4.41
C ASP A 108 -2.18 -15.16 4.74
N LEU A 109 -2.97 -14.77 3.74
CA LEU A 109 -4.40 -14.49 3.90
C LEU A 109 -5.17 -15.69 4.47
N ASN A 110 -4.77 -16.92 4.13
CA ASN A 110 -5.35 -18.14 4.68
C ASN A 110 -4.93 -18.42 6.12
N ILE A 111 -3.77 -17.92 6.56
CA ILE A 111 -3.30 -18.01 7.95
C ILE A 111 -4.03 -16.96 8.79
N ILE A 112 -4.00 -15.69 8.38
CA ILE A 112 -4.48 -14.57 9.22
C ILE A 112 -6.00 -14.54 9.36
N LYS A 113 -6.76 -15.13 8.41
CA LYS A 113 -8.23 -15.27 8.57
C LYS A 113 -8.62 -16.14 9.76
N ALA A 114 -7.70 -16.97 10.26
CA ALA A 114 -7.92 -17.86 11.39
C ALA A 114 -7.57 -17.20 12.74
N PHE A 115 -7.12 -15.95 12.72
CA PHE A 115 -6.81 -15.21 13.94
C PHE A 115 -8.08 -14.77 14.66
N GLU A 116 -7.97 -14.61 15.97
CA GLU A 116 -9.05 -14.07 16.78
C GLU A 116 -9.46 -12.67 16.29
N PRO A 117 -10.76 -12.33 16.27
CA PRO A 117 -11.24 -11.02 15.87
C PRO A 117 -10.60 -9.88 16.67
N ILE A 118 -10.42 -8.74 16.01
CA ILE A 118 -9.96 -7.50 16.65
C ILE A 118 -11.04 -7.06 17.65
N PRO A 119 -10.71 -6.81 18.94
CA PRO A 119 -11.66 -6.35 19.95
C PRO A 119 -12.00 -4.86 19.81
N ASP A 120 -12.17 -4.41 18.57
CA ASP A 120 -12.55 -3.06 18.17
C ASP A 120 -13.47 -3.23 16.95
N THR A 121 -14.78 -3.03 17.14
CA THR A 121 -15.80 -3.32 16.12
C THR A 121 -15.55 -2.57 14.80
N PRO A 122 -15.33 -1.24 14.78
CA PRO A 122 -14.97 -0.56 13.54
C PRO A 122 -13.68 -1.10 12.87
N ALA A 123 -12.64 -1.42 13.64
CA ALA A 123 -11.43 -2.02 13.09
C ALA A 123 -11.71 -3.41 12.49
N GLN A 124 -12.52 -4.23 13.16
CA GLN A 124 -12.87 -5.57 12.70
C GLN A 124 -13.67 -5.56 11.39
N VAL A 125 -14.56 -4.57 11.20
CA VAL A 125 -15.30 -4.38 9.95
C VAL A 125 -14.34 -4.09 8.79
N LEU A 126 -13.44 -3.13 8.99
CA LEU A 126 -12.42 -2.79 7.99
C LEU A 126 -11.49 -3.98 7.70
N TRP A 127 -11.08 -4.71 8.75
CA TRP A 127 -10.24 -5.90 8.62
C TRP A 127 -10.92 -7.00 7.82
N SER A 128 -12.18 -7.28 8.11
CA SER A 128 -12.95 -8.29 7.37
C SER A 128 -13.11 -7.91 5.90
N SER A 129 -13.37 -6.63 5.61
CA SER A 129 -13.44 -6.09 4.26
C SER A 129 -12.10 -6.20 3.52
N ALA A 130 -11.00 -5.82 4.18
CA ALA A 130 -9.65 -5.96 3.66
C ALA A 130 -9.34 -7.40 3.28
N LEU A 131 -9.55 -8.35 4.21
CA LEU A 131 -9.29 -9.78 3.96
C LEU A 131 -10.11 -10.33 2.79
N MET A 132 -11.37 -9.94 2.68
CA MET A 132 -12.22 -10.37 1.56
C MET A 132 -11.66 -9.88 0.22
N LYS A 133 -11.38 -8.57 0.10
CA LYS A 133 -10.89 -7.95 -1.14
C LYS A 133 -9.51 -8.47 -1.53
N LEU A 134 -8.61 -8.58 -0.56
CA LEU A 134 -7.26 -9.10 -0.79
C LEU A 134 -7.28 -10.56 -1.23
N ARG A 135 -8.15 -11.40 -0.64
CA ARG A 135 -8.30 -12.81 -1.08
C ARG A 135 -8.88 -12.91 -2.47
N GLN A 136 -9.91 -12.11 -2.77
CA GLN A 136 -10.46 -12.05 -4.12
C GLN A 136 -9.38 -11.68 -5.13
N GLY A 137 -8.64 -10.60 -4.87
CA GLY A 137 -7.59 -10.16 -5.77
C GLY A 137 -6.43 -11.15 -5.86
N ALA A 138 -5.99 -11.77 -4.77
CA ALA A 138 -4.94 -12.80 -4.81
C ALA A 138 -5.35 -14.01 -5.67
N ALA A 139 -6.61 -14.48 -5.54
CA ALA A 139 -7.14 -15.56 -6.36
C ALA A 139 -7.28 -15.18 -7.85
N GLU A 140 -7.77 -13.97 -8.15
CA GLU A 140 -7.84 -13.46 -9.51
C GLU A 140 -6.44 -13.30 -10.12
N CYS A 141 -5.46 -12.85 -9.32
CA CYS A 141 -4.08 -12.73 -9.74
C CYS A 141 -3.44 -14.10 -10.05
N LEU A 142 -3.64 -15.10 -9.20
CA LEU A 142 -3.16 -16.46 -9.44
C LEU A 142 -3.73 -17.02 -10.75
N THR A 143 -5.02 -16.79 -11.00
CA THR A 143 -5.69 -17.19 -12.24
C THR A 143 -5.08 -16.47 -13.45
N GLY A 144 -4.98 -15.14 -13.39
CA GLY A 144 -4.44 -14.32 -14.48
C GLY A 144 -2.97 -14.61 -14.78
N SER A 145 -2.14 -14.73 -13.74
CA SER A 145 -0.71 -15.03 -13.90
C SER A 145 -0.45 -16.43 -14.45
N THR A 146 -1.25 -17.43 -14.08
CA THR A 146 -1.19 -18.78 -14.66
C THR A 146 -1.57 -18.77 -16.15
N ALA A 147 -2.56 -17.95 -16.50
CA ALA A 147 -3.04 -17.82 -17.88
C ALA A 147 -2.18 -16.88 -18.76
N ASN A 148 -1.20 -16.18 -18.18
CA ASN A 148 -0.52 -15.04 -18.81
C ASN A 148 -1.49 -13.96 -19.32
N ASP A 149 -2.56 -13.71 -18.57
CA ASP A 149 -3.60 -12.74 -18.88
C ASP A 149 -3.35 -11.43 -18.10
N ALA A 150 -2.78 -10.45 -18.81
CA ALA A 150 -2.48 -9.14 -18.24
C ALA A 150 -3.75 -8.37 -17.79
N ALA A 151 -4.88 -8.55 -18.48
CA ALA A 151 -6.12 -7.86 -18.13
C ALA A 151 -6.70 -8.43 -16.82
N GLN A 152 -6.63 -9.75 -16.64
CA GLN A 152 -7.02 -10.40 -15.39
C GLN A 152 -6.10 -10.01 -14.23
N VAL A 153 -4.79 -9.91 -14.45
CA VAL A 153 -3.84 -9.40 -13.44
C VAL A 153 -4.13 -7.93 -13.09
N ALA A 154 -4.47 -7.10 -14.08
CA ALA A 154 -4.84 -5.70 -13.84
C ALA A 154 -6.13 -5.58 -13.03
N LYS A 155 -7.13 -6.45 -13.28
CA LYS A 155 -8.35 -6.52 -12.46
C LYS A 155 -8.04 -6.91 -11.02
N ALA A 156 -7.21 -7.93 -10.83
CA ALA A 156 -6.78 -8.37 -9.51
C ALA A 156 -6.09 -7.25 -8.72
N LYS A 157 -5.25 -6.45 -9.39
CA LYS A 157 -4.58 -5.27 -8.81
C LYS A 157 -5.58 -4.26 -8.24
N THR A 158 -6.70 -4.00 -8.92
CA THR A 158 -7.75 -3.10 -8.40
C THR A 158 -8.32 -3.60 -7.07
N ALA A 159 -8.73 -4.88 -7.01
CA ALA A 159 -9.26 -5.47 -5.77
C ALA A 159 -8.22 -5.44 -4.64
N LEU A 160 -6.93 -5.63 -4.96
CA LEU A 160 -5.84 -5.59 -4.01
C LEU A 160 -5.58 -4.17 -3.47
N ILE A 161 -5.67 -3.14 -4.33
CA ILE A 161 -5.55 -1.73 -3.91
C ILE A 161 -6.70 -1.35 -2.95
N GLU A 162 -7.93 -1.77 -3.25
CA GLU A 162 -9.06 -1.52 -2.36
C GLU A 162 -8.90 -2.25 -1.03
N GLY A 163 -8.40 -3.49 -1.05
CA GLY A 163 -8.08 -4.25 0.16
C GLY A 163 -6.95 -3.63 0.99
N ASP A 164 -5.88 -3.14 0.35
CA ASP A 164 -4.77 -2.42 0.98
C ASP A 164 -5.23 -1.09 1.60
N THR A 165 -6.20 -0.42 0.98
CA THR A 165 -6.82 0.80 1.52
C THR A 165 -7.56 0.52 2.82
N ASP A 166 -8.42 -0.51 2.84
CA ASP A 166 -9.12 -0.93 4.06
C ASP A 166 -8.13 -1.38 5.14
N TYR A 167 -7.09 -2.13 4.74
CA TYR A 167 -6.04 -2.58 5.65
C TYR A 167 -5.27 -1.41 6.27
N SER A 168 -4.89 -0.42 5.47
CA SER A 168 -4.22 0.79 5.96
C SER A 168 -5.10 1.56 6.95
N ALA A 169 -6.42 1.57 6.76
CA ALA A 169 -7.36 2.15 7.71
C ALA A 169 -7.41 1.36 9.04
N VAL A 170 -7.29 0.03 9.01
CA VAL A 170 -7.11 -0.80 10.22
C VAL A 170 -5.82 -0.41 10.93
N VAL A 171 -4.68 -0.38 10.23
CA VAL A 171 -3.37 -0.06 10.81
C VAL A 171 -3.39 1.34 11.43
N ALA A 172 -3.95 2.34 10.76
CA ALA A 172 -4.05 3.70 11.28
C ALA A 172 -4.92 3.75 12.56
N ARG A 173 -6.05 3.04 12.57
CA ARG A 173 -6.93 2.96 13.74
C ARG A 173 -6.25 2.27 14.92
N LEU A 174 -5.60 1.14 14.68
CA LEU A 174 -4.86 0.41 15.70
C LEU A 174 -3.68 1.21 16.23
N GLY A 175 -2.92 1.90 15.36
CA GLY A 175 -1.82 2.77 15.77
C GLY A 175 -2.28 3.90 16.69
N GLY A 176 -3.37 4.59 16.31
CA GLY A 176 -4.00 5.62 17.15
C GLY A 176 -4.46 5.08 18.51
N ALA A 177 -5.03 3.88 18.54
CA ALA A 177 -5.47 3.23 19.77
C ALA A 177 -4.31 2.73 20.65
N LEU A 178 -3.21 2.28 20.06
CA LEU A 178 -2.04 1.76 20.80
C LEU A 178 -1.06 2.86 21.21
N GLY A 179 -1.30 4.12 20.82
CA GLY A 179 -0.37 5.23 21.05
C GLY A 179 0.93 5.13 20.24
N VAL A 180 0.94 4.29 19.21
CA VAL A 180 2.06 4.14 18.28
C VAL A 180 1.71 4.96 17.05
N ALA A 181 2.45 6.05 16.80
CA ALA A 181 2.25 6.81 15.58
C ALA A 181 2.33 5.87 14.36
N PRO A 182 1.34 5.88 13.44
CA PRO A 182 1.40 5.04 12.25
C PRO A 182 2.67 5.42 11.48
N THR A 183 3.62 4.48 11.39
CA THR A 183 4.79 4.68 10.55
C THR A 183 4.31 4.53 9.10
N PRO A 184 4.45 5.56 8.25
CA PRO A 184 3.99 5.45 6.88
C PRO A 184 4.72 4.28 6.21
N ALA A 185 3.95 3.36 5.62
CA ALA A 185 4.51 2.30 4.81
C ALA A 185 5.40 2.95 3.74
N SER A 186 6.69 2.63 3.77
CA SER A 186 7.64 3.17 2.81
C SER A 186 7.27 2.65 1.43
N SER A 187 6.94 3.58 0.53
CA SER A 187 6.61 3.39 -0.87
C SER A 187 7.71 2.67 -1.65
#